data_AF-B1Y925-F1
#
_entry.id   AF-B1Y925-F1
#
_cell.length_a   1.000
_cell.length_b   1.000
_cell.length_c   1.000
_cell.angle_alpha   90.00
_cell.angle_beta   90.00
_cell.angle_gamma   90.00
#
_symmetry.space_group_name_H-M   'P 1'
#
loop_
_entity.id
_entity.type
_entity.pdbx_description
1 polymer ?
#
loop_
_entity_poly.entity_id
_entity_poly.type
_entity_poly.pdbx_seq_one_letter_code
_entity_poly.pdbx_strand_id
1 'polypeptide(L)'
;MLSDYIAQKIQEIEEKTYNKLVLVLSITSLTSVMTSGIAVVLNPSLKYLATATLAAGLLISRELAKRGAKKARKLLAAPEKELRVKTYFAKLKDSYNAREFLERLAREPTVEDPLVRRERKAVDAAAPLYSIKHETLKSKLRIVAYATSIAVALPHLIITKDLVITLAVLLILLAWRKT
;
A
#
# COMPACT_ATOMS: atom_id res chain seq x y z
N MET A 1 -7.06 -4.53 22.34
CA MET A 1 -6.51 -3.16 22.25
C MET A 1 -5.28 -3.10 21.36
N LEU A 2 -4.28 -3.97 21.54
CA LEU A 2 -3.09 -3.98 20.67
C LEU A 2 -3.46 -4.39 19.22
N SER A 3 -4.36 -5.36 19.09
CA SER A 3 -4.96 -5.77 17.81
C SER A 3 -5.56 -4.60 17.06
N ASP A 4 -6.39 -3.79 17.72
CA ASP A 4 -7.14 -2.68 17.11
C ASP A 4 -6.20 -1.54 16.71
N TYR A 5 -5.18 -1.28 17.54
CA TYR A 5 -4.13 -0.33 17.22
C TYR A 5 -3.32 -0.76 15.99
N ILE A 6 -2.92 -2.03 15.91
CA ILE A 6 -2.24 -2.60 14.72
C ILE A 6 -3.16 -2.51 13.50
N ALA A 7 -4.46 -2.80 13.65
CA ALA A 7 -5.46 -2.66 12.58
C ALA A 7 -5.49 -1.23 12.03
N GLN A 8 -5.61 -0.26 12.94
CA GLN A 8 -5.69 1.15 12.61
C GLN A 8 -4.40 1.63 11.95
N LYS A 9 -3.24 1.15 12.40
CA LYS A 9 -1.95 1.53 11.83
C LYS A 9 -1.74 0.97 10.43
N ILE A 10 -2.15 -0.27 10.19
CA ILE A 10 -2.16 -0.85 8.84
C ILE A 10 -3.08 -0.04 7.94
N GLN A 11 -4.30 0.27 8.39
CA GLN A 11 -5.24 1.08 7.62
C GLN A 11 -4.67 2.47 7.30
N GLU A 12 -4.01 3.13 8.24
CA GLU A 12 -3.38 4.44 8.02
C GLU A 12 -2.25 4.36 6.97
N ILE A 13 -1.44 3.29 7.00
CA ILE A 13 -0.40 3.04 5.98
C ILE A 13 -1.03 2.83 4.60
N GLU A 14 -2.11 2.06 4.56
CA GLU A 14 -2.84 1.75 3.34
C GLU A 14 -3.51 3.00 2.74
N GLU A 15 -4.20 3.80 3.53
CA GLU A 15 -4.82 5.07 3.11
C GLU A 15 -3.77 6.07 2.62
N LYS A 16 -2.65 6.23 3.35
CA LYS A 16 -1.54 7.09 2.90
C LYS A 16 -0.94 6.61 1.59
N THR A 17 -0.83 5.29 1.40
CA THR A 17 -0.31 4.71 0.15
C THR A 17 -1.29 4.92 -1.00
N TYR A 18 -2.59 4.71 -0.75
CA TYR A 18 -3.66 4.94 -1.70
C TYR A 18 -3.71 6.40 -2.16
N ASN A 19 -3.73 7.35 -1.22
CA ASN A 19 -3.79 8.78 -1.55
C ASN A 19 -2.59 9.24 -2.38
N LYS A 20 -1.37 8.76 -2.04
CA LYS A 20 -0.16 9.05 -2.84
C LYS A 20 -0.25 8.48 -4.24
N LEU A 21 -0.76 7.25 -4.37
CA LEU A 21 -0.91 6.58 -5.65
C LEU A 21 -1.93 7.31 -6.53
N VAL A 22 -3.10 7.64 -5.99
CA VAL A 22 -4.12 8.43 -6.69
C VAL A 22 -3.53 9.77 -7.14
N LEU A 23 -2.79 10.46 -6.28
CA LEU A 23 -2.17 11.74 -6.63
C LEU A 23 -1.17 11.61 -7.79
N VAL A 24 -0.29 10.61 -7.75
CA VAL A 24 0.69 10.37 -8.83
C VAL A 24 -0.02 10.02 -10.13
N LEU A 25 -1.01 9.12 -10.09
CA LEU A 25 -1.78 8.73 -11.27
C LEU A 25 -2.58 9.90 -11.85
N SER A 26 -3.23 10.70 -11.01
CA SER A 26 -3.97 11.88 -11.45
C SER A 26 -3.06 12.90 -12.13
N ILE A 27 -1.92 13.24 -11.51
CA ILE A 27 -0.96 14.20 -12.10
C ILE A 27 -0.45 13.67 -13.45
N THR A 28 0.03 12.42 -13.47
CA THR A 28 0.60 11.84 -14.69
C THR A 28 -0.44 11.68 -15.79
N SER A 29 -1.69 11.34 -15.46
CA SER A 29 -2.80 11.28 -16.41
C SER A 29 -3.14 12.64 -17.00
N LEU A 30 -3.24 13.68 -16.15
CA LEU A 30 -3.52 15.04 -16.59
C LEU A 30 -2.41 15.55 -17.51
N THR A 31 -1.14 15.39 -17.10
CA THR A 31 0.01 15.79 -17.90
C THR A 31 0.04 15.04 -19.24
N SER A 32 -0.26 13.74 -19.24
CA SER A 32 -0.32 12.93 -20.46
C SER A 32 -1.41 13.42 -21.42
N VAL A 33 -2.63 13.64 -20.93
CA VAL A 33 -3.73 14.16 -21.76
C VAL A 33 -3.42 15.55 -22.30
N MET A 34 -2.90 16.46 -21.47
CA MET A 34 -2.52 17.80 -21.89
C MET A 34 -1.41 17.79 -22.94
N THR A 35 -0.34 17.03 -22.72
CA THR A 35 0.76 16.91 -23.70
C THR A 35 0.30 16.32 -25.02
N SER A 36 -0.64 15.37 -25.00
CA SER A 36 -1.25 14.89 -26.25
C SER A 36 -2.15 15.90 -26.93
N GLY A 37 -2.91 16.72 -26.18
CA GLY A 37 -3.68 17.81 -26.77
C GLY A 37 -2.77 18.82 -27.47
N ILE A 38 -1.67 19.19 -26.83
CA ILE A 38 -0.64 20.06 -27.41
C ILE A 38 0.01 19.41 -28.64
N ALA A 39 0.22 18.09 -28.62
CA ALA A 39 0.84 17.36 -29.73
C ALA A 39 0.03 17.43 -31.04
N VAL A 40 -1.29 17.58 -30.95
CA VAL A 40 -2.16 17.75 -32.13
C VAL A 40 -1.92 19.08 -32.82
N VAL A 41 -1.66 20.14 -32.05
CA VAL A 41 -1.60 21.51 -32.54
C VAL A 41 -0.18 21.92 -32.93
N LEU A 42 0.83 21.53 -32.14
CA LEU A 42 2.20 22.01 -32.30
C LEU A 42 3.13 20.99 -32.98
N ASN A 43 3.20 19.76 -32.47
CA ASN A 43 4.16 18.76 -32.96
C ASN A 43 3.69 17.32 -32.65
N PRO A 44 3.47 16.47 -33.69
CA PRO A 44 3.04 15.08 -33.50
C PRO A 44 3.99 14.22 -32.64
N SER A 45 5.27 14.57 -32.58
CA SER A 45 6.30 13.85 -31.79
C SER A 45 6.01 13.89 -30.29
N LEU A 46 5.29 14.91 -29.81
CA LEU A 46 4.94 15.04 -28.39
C LEU A 46 3.98 13.96 -27.89
N LYS A 47 3.32 13.22 -28.80
CA LYS A 47 2.47 12.07 -28.45
C LYS A 47 3.26 10.98 -27.70
N TYR A 48 4.53 10.77 -28.05
CA TYR A 48 5.38 9.81 -27.36
C TYR A 48 5.71 10.25 -25.93
N LEU A 49 5.86 11.56 -25.70
CA LEU A 49 6.06 12.13 -24.37
C LEU A 49 4.82 11.90 -23.47
N ALA A 50 3.63 12.01 -24.04
CA ALA A 50 2.38 11.71 -23.34
C ALA A 50 2.30 10.24 -22.90
N THR A 51 2.72 9.31 -23.76
CA THR A 51 2.78 7.88 -23.38
C THR A 51 3.87 7.59 -22.34
N ALA A 52 5.03 8.25 -22.45
CA ALA A 52 6.15 8.06 -21.52
C ALA A 52 5.80 8.57 -20.12
N THR A 53 5.12 9.71 -20.01
CA THR A 53 4.66 10.27 -18.72
C THR A 53 3.65 9.37 -18.03
N LEU A 54 2.71 8.78 -18.77
CA LEU A 54 1.77 7.81 -18.24
C LEU A 54 2.46 6.52 -17.78
N ALA A 55 3.38 5.97 -18.59
CA ALA A 55 4.18 4.80 -18.21
C ALA A 55 5.02 5.05 -16.95
N ALA A 56 5.65 6.22 -16.83
CA ALA A 56 6.39 6.62 -15.64
C ALA A 56 5.50 6.70 -14.40
N GLY A 57 4.30 7.31 -14.52
CA GLY A 57 3.32 7.39 -13.43
C GLY A 57 2.89 6.03 -12.92
N LEU A 58 2.63 5.09 -13.84
CA LEU A 58 2.27 3.71 -13.52
C LEU A 58 3.42 2.94 -12.82
N LEU A 59 4.66 3.12 -13.28
CA LEU A 59 5.85 2.52 -12.63
C LEU A 59 6.08 3.07 -11.22
N ILE A 60 5.98 4.38 -11.02
CA ILE A 60 6.11 5.02 -9.70
C ILE A 60 5.01 4.53 -8.76
N SER A 61 3.78 4.44 -9.26
CA SER A 61 2.62 3.94 -8.51
C SER A 61 2.82 2.48 -8.08
N ARG A 62 3.38 1.64 -8.95
CA ARG A 62 3.74 0.26 -8.62
C ARG A 62 4.77 0.18 -7.50
N GLU A 63 5.80 1.01 -7.54
CA GLU A 63 6.84 1.04 -6.50
C GLU A 63 6.28 1.53 -5.16
N LEU A 64 5.40 2.53 -5.18
CA LEU A 64 4.67 2.99 -3.99
C LEU A 64 3.82 1.87 -3.37
N ALA A 65 3.06 1.14 -4.19
CA ALA A 65 2.24 0.01 -3.73
C ALA A 65 3.10 -1.10 -3.08
N LYS A 66 4.24 -1.46 -3.70
CA LYS A 66 5.19 -2.43 -3.14
C LYS A 66 5.77 -1.97 -1.81
N ARG A 67 6.14 -0.69 -1.70
CA ARG A 67 6.68 -0.12 -0.45
C ARG A 67 5.63 -0.10 0.66
N GLY A 68 4.40 0.27 0.35
CA GLY A 68 3.26 0.21 1.29
C GLY A 68 3.02 -1.20 1.80
N ALA A 69 2.94 -2.18 0.89
CA ALA A 69 2.80 -3.60 1.23
C ALA A 69 3.95 -4.13 2.10
N LYS A 70 5.19 -3.77 1.78
CA LYS A 70 6.37 -4.17 2.57
C LYS A 70 6.32 -3.59 3.99
N LYS A 71 5.83 -2.36 4.17
CA LYS A 71 5.64 -1.75 5.49
C LYS A 71 4.56 -2.46 6.29
N ALA A 72 3.41 -2.73 5.70
CA ALA A 72 2.32 -3.47 6.36
C ALA A 72 2.75 -4.88 6.78
N ARG A 73 3.45 -5.62 5.89
CA ARG A 73 4.00 -6.94 6.21
C ARG A 73 5.02 -6.92 7.35
N LYS A 74 5.91 -5.93 7.38
CA LYS A 74 6.88 -5.78 8.47
C LYS A 74 6.20 -5.51 9.82
N LEU A 75 5.11 -4.75 9.82
CA LEU A 75 4.34 -4.46 11.03
C LEU A 75 3.65 -5.74 11.55
N LEU A 76 3.09 -6.56 10.65
CA LEU A 76 2.47 -7.84 11.01
C LEU A 76 3.48 -8.88 11.50
N ALA A 77 4.67 -8.94 10.89
CA ALA A 77 5.69 -9.92 11.26
C ALA A 77 6.37 -9.62 12.61
N ALA A 78 6.42 -8.35 13.02
CA ALA A 78 7.08 -7.95 14.26
C ALA A 78 6.43 -6.69 14.87
N PRO A 79 5.20 -6.80 15.42
CA PRO A 79 4.49 -5.66 16.01
C PRO A 79 5.24 -5.07 17.21
N GLU A 80 5.98 -5.89 17.96
CA GLU A 80 6.80 -5.52 19.12
C GLU A 80 7.95 -4.55 18.79
N LYS A 81 8.32 -4.40 17.52
CA LYS A 81 9.35 -3.44 17.10
C LYS A 81 8.82 -2.01 17.04
N GLU A 82 7.50 -1.82 17.08
CA GLU A 82 6.92 -0.49 17.06
C GLU A 82 7.01 0.18 18.44
N LEU A 83 7.41 1.46 18.47
CA LEU A 83 7.70 2.18 19.72
C LEU A 83 6.49 2.21 20.66
N ARG A 84 5.28 2.46 20.13
CA ARG A 84 4.05 2.51 20.94
C ARG A 84 3.66 1.15 21.51
N VAL A 85 3.93 0.07 20.78
CA VAL A 85 3.73 -1.30 21.26
C VAL A 85 4.70 -1.63 22.38
N LYS A 86 5.97 -1.22 22.27
CA LYS A 86 6.95 -1.33 23.36
C LYS A 86 6.52 -0.57 24.61
N THR A 87 6.06 0.67 24.45
CA THR A 87 5.58 1.47 25.58
C THR A 87 4.32 0.86 26.22
N TYR A 88 3.44 0.27 25.42
CA TYR A 88 2.26 -0.44 25.92
C TYR A 88 2.65 -1.66 26.75
N PHE A 89 3.57 -2.49 26.26
CA PHE A 89 4.09 -3.62 27.04
C PHE A 89 4.86 -3.19 28.29
N ALA A 90 5.59 -2.07 28.24
CA ALA A 90 6.26 -1.52 29.42
C ALA A 90 5.26 -1.07 30.50
N LYS A 91 4.20 -0.34 30.12
CA LYS A 91 3.14 0.07 31.05
C LYS A 91 2.36 -1.12 31.62
N LEU A 92 2.15 -2.17 30.83
CA LEU A 92 1.58 -3.42 31.30
C LEU A 92 2.48 -4.08 32.34
N LYS A 93 3.81 -4.05 32.15
CA LYS A 93 4.77 -4.50 33.17
C LYS A 93 4.69 -3.69 34.46
N ASP A 94 4.44 -2.39 34.38
CA ASP A 94 4.31 -1.53 35.57
C ASP A 94 3.02 -1.81 36.37
N SER A 95 2.03 -2.47 35.77
CA SER A 95 0.78 -2.87 36.46
C SER A 95 0.90 -4.15 37.29
N TYR A 96 2.07 -4.79 37.30
CA TYR A 96 2.29 -6.01 38.09
C TYR A 96 2.44 -5.73 39.58
N ASN A 97 1.92 -6.64 40.39
CA ASN A 97 2.27 -6.71 41.79
C ASN A 97 3.69 -7.28 41.92
N ALA A 98 4.67 -6.43 42.25
CA ALA A 98 6.11 -6.73 42.14
C ALA A 98 6.55 -8.03 42.82
N ARG A 99 5.88 -8.39 43.93
CA ARG A 99 6.16 -9.60 44.72
C ARG A 99 5.81 -10.89 43.96
N GLU A 100 4.64 -10.91 43.32
CA GLU A 100 4.10 -12.06 42.61
C GLU A 100 4.85 -12.30 41.28
N PHE A 101 5.31 -11.22 40.64
CA PHE A 101 6.16 -11.28 39.46
C PHE A 101 7.54 -11.86 39.77
N LEU A 102 8.19 -11.42 40.85
CA LEU A 102 9.49 -11.91 41.28
C LEU A 102 9.46 -13.39 41.68
N GLU A 103 8.42 -13.84 42.39
CA GLU A 103 8.24 -15.25 42.75
C GLU A 103 8.06 -16.15 41.53
N ARG A 104 7.38 -15.68 40.47
CA ARG A 104 7.23 -16.42 39.21
C ARG A 104 8.51 -16.45 38.39
N LEU A 105 9.23 -15.34 38.31
CA LEU A 105 10.52 -15.27 37.60
C LEU A 105 11.56 -16.18 38.23
N ALA A 106 11.51 -16.35 39.56
CA ALA A 106 12.37 -17.26 40.31
C ALA A 106 12.02 -18.75 40.09
N ARG A 107 10.77 -19.07 39.75
CA ARG A 107 10.31 -20.46 39.56
C ARG A 107 10.37 -20.93 38.11
N GLU A 108 10.04 -20.07 37.15
CA GLU A 108 10.02 -20.41 35.72
C GLU A 108 10.54 -19.25 34.84
N PRO A 109 11.87 -19.11 34.70
CA PRO A 109 12.49 -17.96 34.03
C PRO A 109 12.22 -17.90 32.50
N THR A 110 11.74 -18.99 31.90
CA THR A 110 11.49 -19.11 30.46
C THR A 110 10.05 -18.87 30.03
N VAL A 111 9.12 -18.64 30.97
CA VAL A 111 7.70 -18.48 30.63
C VAL A 111 7.44 -17.05 30.15
N GLU A 112 7.04 -16.93 28.88
CA GLU A 112 6.50 -15.69 28.33
C GLU A 112 5.37 -15.17 29.23
N ASP A 113 5.42 -13.88 29.53
CA ASP A 113 4.44 -13.19 30.35
C ASP A 113 3.01 -13.52 29.86
N PRO A 114 2.12 -14.05 30.73
CA PRO A 114 0.81 -14.54 30.32
C PRO A 114 -0.10 -13.43 29.77
N LEU A 115 0.09 -12.17 30.16
CA LEU A 115 -0.65 -11.02 29.61
C LEU A 115 -0.12 -10.65 28.21
N VAL A 116 1.20 -10.66 28.03
CA VAL A 116 1.83 -10.47 26.71
C VAL A 116 1.38 -11.57 25.75
N ARG A 117 1.35 -12.81 26.23
CA ARG A 117 0.90 -13.98 25.46
C ARG A 117 -0.59 -13.87 25.09
N ARG A 118 -1.42 -13.31 25.97
CA ARG A 118 -2.87 -13.10 25.73
C ARG A 118 -3.13 -12.05 24.66
N GLU A 119 -2.43 -10.92 24.70
CA GLU A 119 -2.51 -9.88 23.66
C GLU A 119 -1.91 -10.36 22.33
N ARG A 120 -0.79 -11.10 22.36
CA ARG A 120 -0.16 -11.67 21.16
C ARG A 120 -1.07 -12.66 20.44
N LYS A 121 -1.75 -13.54 21.18
CA LYS A 121 -2.71 -14.50 20.62
C LYS A 121 -3.85 -13.80 19.86
N ALA A 122 -4.31 -12.64 20.32
CA ALA A 122 -5.32 -11.86 19.62
C ALA A 122 -4.79 -11.23 18.33
N VAL A 123 -3.53 -10.77 18.32
CA VAL A 123 -2.86 -10.27 17.11
C VAL A 123 -2.65 -11.38 16.08
N ASP A 124 -2.17 -12.54 16.52
CA ASP A 124 -1.94 -13.70 15.65
C ASP A 124 -3.27 -14.22 15.06
N ALA A 125 -4.34 -14.25 15.86
CA ALA A 125 -5.67 -14.59 15.38
C ALA A 125 -6.23 -13.57 14.36
N ALA A 126 -5.83 -12.30 14.45
CA ALA A 126 -6.23 -11.24 13.53
C ALA A 126 -5.36 -11.16 12.26
N ALA A 127 -4.17 -11.78 12.25
CA ALA A 127 -3.28 -11.86 11.08
C ALA A 127 -3.97 -12.29 9.75
N PRO A 128 -4.80 -13.36 9.72
CA PRO A 128 -5.50 -13.74 8.50
C PRO A 128 -6.51 -12.68 8.03
N LEU A 129 -7.23 -12.01 8.94
CA LEU A 129 -8.12 -10.90 8.60
C LEU A 129 -7.38 -9.73 7.95
N TYR A 130 -6.16 -9.43 8.41
CA TYR A 130 -5.31 -8.41 7.80
C TYR A 130 -4.82 -8.82 6.41
N SER A 131 -4.55 -10.11 6.17
CA SER A 131 -4.16 -10.59 4.86
C SER A 131 -5.26 -10.39 3.80
N ILE A 132 -6.53 -10.59 4.19
CA ILE A 132 -7.70 -10.38 3.32
C ILE A 132 -7.92 -8.88 3.04
N LYS A 133 -7.76 -8.02 4.05
CA LYS A 133 -7.81 -6.56 3.84
C LYS A 133 -6.74 -6.10 2.85
N HIS A 134 -5.55 -6.67 2.93
CA HIS A 134 -4.45 -6.35 2.01
C HIS A 134 -4.73 -6.79 0.56
N GLU A 135 -5.34 -7.97 0.37
CA GLU A 135 -5.85 -8.41 -0.94
C GLU A 135 -6.87 -7.42 -1.53
N THR A 136 -7.78 -6.94 -0.68
CA THR A 136 -8.79 -5.95 -1.06
C THR A 136 -8.15 -4.64 -1.50
N LEU A 137 -7.09 -4.19 -0.81
CA LEU A 137 -6.33 -3.00 -1.20
C LEU A 137 -5.68 -3.16 -2.57
N LYS A 138 -5.04 -4.31 -2.83
CA LYS A 138 -4.45 -4.59 -4.16
C LYS A 138 -5.49 -4.51 -5.26
N SER A 139 -6.70 -4.99 -5.01
CA SER A 139 -7.81 -4.92 -5.96
C SER A 139 -8.27 -3.48 -6.19
N LYS A 140 -8.42 -2.67 -5.13
CA LYS A 140 -8.72 -1.23 -5.24
C LYS A 140 -7.67 -0.50 -6.06
N LEU A 141 -6.38 -0.75 -5.79
CA LEU A 141 -5.27 -0.15 -6.52
C LEU A 141 -5.26 -0.54 -8.00
N ARG A 142 -5.57 -1.80 -8.31
CA ARG A 142 -5.74 -2.28 -9.70
C ARG A 142 -6.88 -1.56 -10.40
N ILE A 143 -8.04 -1.43 -9.75
CA ILE A 143 -9.20 -0.72 -10.32
C ILE A 143 -8.84 0.72 -10.64
N VAL A 144 -8.18 1.44 -9.73
CA VAL A 144 -7.75 2.82 -9.98
C VAL A 144 -6.79 2.88 -11.17
N ALA A 145 -5.77 2.03 -11.20
CA ALA A 145 -4.82 2.00 -12.31
C ALA A 145 -5.49 1.71 -13.67
N TYR A 146 -6.43 0.76 -13.70
CA TYR A 146 -7.22 0.46 -14.90
C TYR A 146 -8.10 1.64 -15.31
N ALA A 147 -8.85 2.23 -14.38
CA ALA A 147 -9.72 3.36 -14.64
C ALA A 147 -8.92 4.56 -15.18
N THR A 148 -7.79 4.91 -14.56
CA THR A 148 -6.92 6.00 -15.02
C THR A 148 -6.35 5.70 -16.40
N SER A 149 -5.89 4.47 -16.65
CA SER A 149 -5.31 4.11 -17.96
C SER A 149 -6.35 4.17 -19.07
N ILE A 150 -7.57 3.68 -18.83
CA ILE A 150 -8.68 3.76 -19.78
C ILE A 150 -9.08 5.22 -20.02
N ALA A 151 -9.17 6.01 -18.95
CA ALA A 151 -9.52 7.43 -19.03
C ALA A 151 -8.52 8.27 -19.84
N VAL A 152 -7.24 7.86 -19.91
CA VAL A 152 -6.24 8.52 -20.77
C VAL A 152 -6.19 7.93 -22.18
N ALA A 153 -6.32 6.61 -22.29
CA ALA A 153 -6.28 5.92 -23.58
C ALA A 153 -7.42 6.35 -24.50
N LEU A 154 -8.65 6.49 -23.98
CA LEU A 154 -9.83 6.87 -24.76
C LEU A 154 -9.65 8.23 -25.47
N PRO A 155 -9.32 9.33 -24.76
CA PRO A 155 -9.00 10.60 -25.40
C PRO A 155 -7.87 10.50 -26.42
N HIS A 156 -6.78 9.79 -26.11
CA HIS A 156 -5.69 9.60 -27.06
C HIS A 156 -6.15 8.90 -28.34
N LEU A 157 -6.95 7.84 -28.22
CA LEU A 157 -7.44 7.04 -29.34
C LEU A 157 -8.37 7.87 -30.24
N ILE A 158 -9.28 8.64 -29.65
CA ILE A 158 -10.20 9.53 -30.37
C ILE A 158 -9.44 10.64 -31.11
N ILE A 159 -8.46 11.25 -30.44
CA ILE A 159 -7.77 12.45 -30.93
C ILE A 159 -6.68 12.09 -31.96
N THR A 160 -5.85 11.09 -31.66
CA THR A 160 -4.66 10.79 -32.47
C THR A 160 -4.89 9.70 -33.51
N LYS A 161 -5.97 8.91 -33.38
CA LYS A 161 -6.26 7.71 -34.18
C LYS A 161 -5.09 6.72 -34.28
N ASP A 162 -4.20 6.75 -33.29
CA ASP A 162 -2.92 6.06 -33.34
C ASP A 162 -2.98 4.74 -32.56
N LEU A 163 -2.94 3.63 -33.31
CA LEU A 163 -3.02 2.26 -32.78
C LEU A 163 -1.80 1.87 -31.92
N VAL A 164 -0.64 2.48 -32.18
CA VAL A 164 0.61 2.16 -31.48
C VAL A 164 0.53 2.55 -30.01
N ILE A 165 -0.05 3.72 -29.75
CA ILE A 165 -0.29 4.24 -28.39
C ILE A 165 -1.29 3.36 -27.65
N THR A 166 -2.33 2.89 -28.33
CA THR A 166 -3.33 2.00 -27.74
C THR A 166 -2.72 0.67 -27.33
N LEU A 167 -1.84 0.12 -28.18
CA LEU A 167 -1.10 -1.09 -27.91
C LEU A 167 -0.14 -0.92 -26.72
N ALA A 168 0.52 0.24 -26.62
CA ALA A 168 1.40 0.56 -25.50
C ALA A 168 0.62 0.61 -24.18
N VAL A 169 -0.54 1.28 -24.13
CA VAL A 169 -1.37 1.31 -22.91
C VAL A 169 -1.87 -0.09 -22.54
N LEU A 170 -2.31 -0.90 -23.52
CA LEU A 170 -2.71 -2.29 -23.31
C LEU A 170 -1.57 -3.15 -22.76
N LEU A 171 -0.35 -3.00 -23.29
CA LEU A 171 0.83 -3.69 -22.78
C LEU A 171 1.16 -3.29 -21.35
N ILE A 172 1.01 -2.01 -21.01
CA ILE A 172 1.22 -1.53 -19.63
C ILE A 172 0.15 -2.11 -18.69
N LEU A 173 -1.12 -2.19 -19.12
CA LEU A 173 -2.20 -2.82 -18.36
C LEU A 173 -1.96 -4.33 -18.16
N LEU A 174 -1.50 -5.03 -19.19
CA LEU A 174 -1.14 -6.45 -19.13
C LEU A 174 0.05 -6.71 -18.20
N ALA A 175 1.04 -5.81 -18.18
CA ALA A 175 2.18 -5.88 -17.27
C ALA A 175 1.74 -5.74 -15.79
N TRP A 176 0.65 -5.02 -15.53
CA TRP A 176 0.08 -4.90 -14.19
C TRP A 176 -0.72 -6.14 -13.77
N ARG A 177 -1.40 -6.81 -14.71
CA ARG A 177 -2.22 -8.01 -14.44
C ARG A 177 -1.45 -9.16 -13.76
N LYS A 178 -0.14 -9.30 -14.03
CA LYS A 178 0.71 -10.37 -13.48
C LYS A 178 1.18 -10.15 -12.03
N THR A 179 0.77 -9.06 -11.35
CA THR A 179 1.28 -8.69 -10.00
C THR A 179 0.18 -8.30 -9.02
#